data_AF-A0A816GYP0-F1
#
_entry.id   AF-A0A816GYP0-F1
#
_cell.length_a   1.000
_cell.length_b   1.000
_cell.length_c   1.000
_cell.angle_alpha   90.00
_cell.angle_beta   90.00
_cell.angle_gamma   90.00
#
_symmetry.space_group_name_H-M   'P 1'
#
loop_
_entity.id
_entity.type
_entity.pdbx_description
1 polymer ?
#
loop_
_entity_poly.entity_id
_entity_poly.type
_entity_poly.pdbx_seq_one_letter_code
_entity_poly.pdbx_strand_id
1 'polypeptide(L)'
;MKLDSLRLSDLPLVHTFIPSFLNTIELHYAYQLYIGYDCDNPWYDNEQNWSDLINFIHSYIRNTSSSDFRVDIKVNVLYGMDQRITAIWNTLAAIAYKDDCDYFYPANDDLQLRTKGWTSTAIQVLKSCAVASNFGIVAF
;
A
#
# COMPACT_ATOMS: atom_id res chain seq x y z
N MET A 1 10.90 -18.25 -9.24
CA MET A 1 10.38 -18.92 -8.03
C MET A 1 9.04 -19.54 -8.41
N LYS A 2 8.81 -20.85 -8.23
CA LYS A 2 7.50 -21.44 -8.51
C LYS A 2 6.53 -20.97 -7.43
N LEU A 3 5.52 -20.21 -7.80
CA LEU A 3 4.59 -19.53 -6.88
C LEU A 3 3.57 -20.50 -6.25
N ASP A 4 3.45 -21.72 -6.80
CA ASP A 4 2.45 -22.74 -6.44
C ASP A 4 2.59 -23.29 -5.00
N SER A 5 3.65 -22.92 -4.28
CA SER A 5 3.92 -23.36 -2.89
C SER A 5 4.07 -22.21 -1.89
N LEU A 6 3.76 -20.97 -2.28
CA LEU A 6 3.86 -19.82 -1.36
C LEU A 6 2.73 -19.83 -0.35
N ARG A 7 3.08 -19.80 0.93
CA ARG A 7 2.11 -19.54 2.00
C ARG A 7 1.95 -18.04 2.16
N LEU A 8 0.82 -17.61 2.70
CA LEU A 8 0.56 -16.20 3.02
C LEU A 8 1.71 -15.57 3.84
N SER A 9 2.25 -16.30 4.82
CA SER A 9 3.37 -15.85 5.65
C SER A 9 4.66 -15.59 4.89
N ASP A 10 4.83 -16.20 3.72
CA ASP A 10 6.04 -16.09 2.92
C ASP A 10 6.04 -14.83 2.05
N LEU A 11 4.91 -14.12 1.93
CA LEU A 11 4.80 -12.90 1.12
C LEU A 11 5.48 -11.70 1.82
N PRO A 12 6.39 -10.97 1.16
CA PRO A 12 7.00 -9.75 1.71
C PRO A 12 5.97 -8.73 2.17
N LEU A 13 4.86 -8.60 1.42
CA LEU A 13 3.71 -7.79 1.81
C LEU A 13 3.26 -8.07 3.25
N VAL A 14 3.18 -9.36 3.62
CA VAL A 14 2.62 -9.84 4.89
C VAL A 14 3.61 -9.74 6.04
N HIS A 15 4.86 -10.17 5.84
CA HIS A 15 5.84 -10.23 6.94
C HIS A 15 6.75 -8.99 7.03
N THR A 16 6.75 -8.11 6.01
CA THR A 16 7.59 -6.91 5.97
C THR A 16 6.75 -5.63 5.86
N PHE A 17 6.06 -5.41 4.74
CA PHE A 17 5.41 -4.13 4.47
C PHE A 17 4.27 -3.83 5.45
N ILE A 18 3.23 -4.69 5.52
CA ILE A 18 2.03 -4.45 6.35
C ILE A 18 2.40 -4.20 7.82
N PRO A 19 3.23 -5.03 8.48
CA PRO A 19 3.63 -4.76 9.86
C PRO A 19 4.35 -3.41 10.01
N SER A 20 5.26 -3.07 9.10
CA SER A 20 6.02 -1.82 9.18
C SER A 20 5.15 -0.59 8.94
N PHE A 21 4.23 -0.67 7.98
CA PHE A 21 3.25 0.36 7.65
C PHE A 21 2.32 0.61 8.84
N LEU A 22 1.65 -0.43 9.36
CA LEU A 22 0.71 -0.28 10.47
C LEU A 22 1.38 0.22 11.77
N ASN A 23 2.66 -0.09 11.97
CA ASN A 23 3.43 0.42 13.11
C ASN A 23 3.91 1.87 12.97
N THR A 24 3.93 2.42 11.75
CA THR A 24 4.50 3.76 11.48
C THR A 24 3.50 4.82 11.06
N ILE A 25 2.30 4.42 10.63
CA ILE A 25 1.25 5.35 10.20
C ILE A 25 0.69 6.18 11.35
N GLU A 26 0.13 7.34 10.98
CA GLU A 26 -0.45 8.31 11.90
C GLU A 26 -1.98 8.29 11.83
N LEU A 27 -2.64 8.20 12.99
CA LEU A 27 -4.08 7.86 13.09
C LEU A 27 -5.04 8.96 12.61
N HIS A 28 -4.56 10.20 12.49
CA HIS A 28 -5.37 11.33 12.02
C HIS A 28 -5.48 11.40 10.50
N TYR A 29 -4.84 10.47 9.76
CA TYR A 29 -5.02 10.31 8.32
C TYR A 29 -5.86 9.07 8.01
N ALA A 30 -6.61 9.13 6.91
CA ALA A 30 -7.18 7.95 6.28
C ALA A 30 -6.20 7.42 5.25
N TYR A 31 -5.96 6.11 5.26
CA TYR A 31 -5.10 5.43 4.29
C TYR A 31 -5.92 4.48 3.43
N GLN A 32 -5.68 4.53 2.14
CA GLN A 32 -6.18 3.54 1.19
C GLN A 32 -4.99 2.80 0.61
N LEU A 33 -4.88 1.51 0.91
CA LEU A 33 -3.82 0.65 0.37
C LEU A 33 -4.29 0.04 -0.95
N TYR A 34 -3.69 0.50 -2.05
CA TYR A 34 -3.92 -0.06 -3.38
C TYR A 34 -2.90 -1.16 -3.68
N ILE A 35 -3.35 -2.40 -3.77
CA ILE A 35 -2.52 -3.55 -4.10
C ILE A 35 -2.77 -3.89 -5.57
N GLY A 36 -1.77 -3.65 -6.41
CA GLY A 36 -1.78 -4.06 -7.81
C GLY A 36 -1.04 -5.37 -8.01
N TYR A 37 -1.60 -6.31 -8.75
CA TYR A 37 -0.91 -7.52 -9.18
C TYR A 37 -1.18 -7.80 -10.66
N ASP A 38 -0.23 -8.42 -11.36
CA ASP A 38 -0.43 -8.85 -12.75
C ASP A 38 -1.23 -10.15 -12.79
N CYS A 39 -2.17 -10.24 -13.73
CA CYS A 39 -2.93 -11.46 -14.00
C CYS A 39 -2.01 -12.62 -14.38
N ASP A 40 -2.48 -13.86 -14.24
CA ASP A 40 -1.71 -15.09 -14.49
C ASP A 40 -0.67 -15.42 -13.41
N ASN A 41 -0.84 -14.85 -12.21
CA ASN A 41 -0.10 -15.25 -11.03
C ASN A 41 -0.94 -16.26 -10.23
N PRO A 42 -0.56 -17.57 -10.16
CA PRO A 42 -1.39 -18.60 -9.53
C PRO A 42 -1.74 -18.34 -8.06
N TRP A 43 -0.90 -17.59 -7.34
CA TRP A 43 -1.18 -17.22 -5.96
C TRP A 43 -2.23 -16.09 -5.90
N TYR A 44 -2.07 -15.04 -6.71
CA TYR A 44 -2.99 -13.89 -6.70
C TYR A 44 -4.29 -14.14 -7.47
N ASP A 45 -4.33 -15.08 -8.41
CA ASP A 45 -5.56 -15.45 -9.12
C ASP A 45 -6.49 -16.33 -8.28
N ASN A 46 -6.11 -16.62 -7.03
CA ASN A 46 -6.90 -17.42 -6.09
C ASN A 46 -7.67 -16.51 -5.11
N GLU A 47 -9.00 -16.51 -5.20
CA GLU A 47 -9.87 -15.71 -4.33
C GLU A 47 -9.72 -16.03 -2.82
N GLN A 48 -9.43 -17.29 -2.48
CA GLN A 48 -9.21 -17.68 -1.08
C GLN A 48 -7.96 -17.01 -0.52
N ASN A 49 -6.89 -16.90 -1.31
CA ASN A 49 -5.66 -16.23 -0.90
C ASN A 49 -5.89 -14.75 -0.60
N TRP A 50 -6.74 -14.07 -1.39
CA TRP A 50 -7.13 -12.69 -1.11
C TRP A 50 -7.98 -12.56 0.15
N SER A 51 -8.94 -13.45 0.34
CA SER A 51 -9.73 -13.50 1.58
C SER A 51 -8.83 -13.67 2.80
N ASP A 52 -7.87 -14.58 2.74
CA ASP A 52 -6.94 -14.84 3.84
C ASP A 52 -6.01 -13.65 4.12
N LEU A 53 -5.51 -12.98 3.07
CA LEU A 53 -4.70 -11.76 3.19
C LEU A 53 -5.49 -10.60 3.81
N ILE A 54 -6.71 -10.36 3.33
CA ILE A 54 -7.57 -9.28 3.86
C ILE A 54 -7.91 -9.56 5.33
N ASN A 55 -8.26 -10.81 5.67
CA ASN A 55 -8.50 -11.22 7.06
C ASN A 55 -7.26 -11.04 7.94
N PHE A 56 -6.07 -11.37 7.43
CA PHE A 56 -4.81 -11.13 8.12
C PHE A 56 -4.64 -9.64 8.43
N ILE A 57 -4.78 -8.76 7.43
CA ILE A 57 -4.59 -7.32 7.62
C ILE A 57 -5.62 -6.77 8.62
N HIS A 58 -6.89 -7.14 8.49
CA HIS A 58 -7.93 -6.73 9.45
C HIS A 58 -7.66 -7.23 10.87
N SER A 59 -7.18 -8.47 11.03
CA SER A 59 -6.79 -9.01 12.33
C SER A 59 -5.63 -8.24 12.94
N TYR A 60 -4.64 -7.86 12.13
CA TYR A 60 -3.49 -7.07 12.58
C TYR A 60 -3.92 -5.68 13.03
N ILE A 61 -4.77 -5.00 12.26
CA ILE A 61 -5.34 -3.70 12.63
C ILE A 61 -6.08 -3.80 13.98
N ARG A 62 -6.95 -4.80 14.14
CA ARG A 62 -7.73 -5.02 15.37
C ARG A 62 -6.85 -5.29 16.59
N ASN A 63 -5.77 -6.05 16.41
CA ASN A 63 -4.87 -6.42 17.50
C ASN A 63 -3.88 -5.30 17.85
N THR A 64 -3.55 -4.44 16.90
CA THR A 64 -2.53 -3.41 17.10
C THR A 64 -3.14 -2.11 17.63
N SER A 65 -4.46 -1.89 17.51
CA SER A 65 -5.04 -0.59 17.80
C SER A 65 -6.53 -0.55 18.16
N SER A 66 -6.90 0.53 18.86
CA SER A 66 -8.27 0.97 19.11
C SER A 66 -9.05 1.16 17.80
N SER A 67 -10.38 1.20 17.89
CA SER A 67 -11.35 1.31 16.77
C SER A 67 -11.17 2.45 15.76
N ASP A 68 -10.11 3.25 15.88
CA ASP A 68 -9.91 4.50 15.13
C ASP A 68 -9.00 4.35 13.91
N PHE A 69 -8.48 3.16 13.60
CA PHE A 69 -7.71 2.94 12.38
C PHE A 69 -8.58 3.08 11.14
N ARG A 70 -8.26 4.07 10.30
CA ARG A 70 -8.92 4.30 9.00
C ARG A 70 -8.01 3.81 7.89
N VAL A 71 -7.89 2.49 7.77
CA VAL A 71 -7.14 1.83 6.69
C VAL A 71 -8.11 0.97 5.89
N ASP A 72 -8.25 1.26 4.60
CA ASP A 72 -9.00 0.43 3.66
C ASP A 72 -8.06 -0.18 2.60
N ILE A 73 -8.47 -1.30 2.01
CA ILE A 73 -7.64 -2.07 1.07
C ILE A 73 -8.39 -2.27 -0.23
N LYS A 74 -7.77 -1.90 -1.35
CA LYS A 74 -8.29 -2.13 -2.70
C LYS A 74 -7.32 -2.98 -3.50
N VAL A 75 -7.80 -4.15 -3.91
CA VAL A 75 -7.05 -5.08 -4.75
C VAL A 75 -7.41 -4.80 -6.20
N ASN A 76 -6.40 -4.64 -7.05
CA ASN A 76 -6.57 -4.32 -8.47
C ASN A 76 -5.80 -5.33 -9.31
N VAL A 77 -6.54 -6.10 -10.11
CA VAL A 77 -5.96 -6.95 -11.15
C VAL A 77 -5.50 -6.05 -12.28
N LEU A 78 -4.24 -6.17 -12.65
CA LEU A 78 -3.63 -5.44 -13.76
C LEU A 78 -3.29 -6.45 -14.85
N TYR A 79 -3.39 -6.04 -16.11
CA TYR A 79 -3.19 -6.94 -17.25
C TYR A 79 -1.98 -6.48 -18.07
N GLY A 80 -1.06 -7.40 -18.36
CA GLY A 80 0.09 -7.14 -19.21
C GLY A 80 1.11 -6.21 -18.56
N MET A 81 1.25 -6.31 -17.23
CA MET A 81 2.11 -5.45 -16.43
C MET A 81 3.44 -6.11 -16.01
N ASP A 82 3.73 -7.32 -16.49
CA ASP A 82 4.97 -8.04 -16.17
C ASP A 82 6.21 -7.15 -16.28
N GLN A 83 6.94 -7.03 -15.17
CA GLN A 83 8.15 -6.21 -15.03
C GLN A 83 7.99 -4.71 -15.35
N ARG A 84 6.76 -4.18 -15.39
CA ARG A 84 6.48 -2.77 -15.69
C ARG A 84 6.09 -2.00 -14.42
N ILE A 85 6.98 -1.97 -13.44
CA ILE A 85 6.74 -1.36 -12.11
C ILE A 85 6.22 0.09 -12.22
N THR A 86 6.82 0.91 -13.09
CA THR A 86 6.35 2.30 -13.29
C THR A 86 4.94 2.35 -13.88
N ALA A 87 4.58 1.43 -14.79
CA ALA A 87 3.23 1.37 -15.33
C ALA A 87 2.23 0.94 -14.25
N ILE A 88 2.59 -0.04 -13.42
CA ILE A 88 1.80 -0.46 -12.25
C ILE A 88 1.52 0.75 -11.34
N TRP A 89 2.55 1.47 -10.92
CA TRP A 89 2.38 2.64 -10.07
C TRP A 89 1.53 3.74 -10.72
N ASN A 90 1.73 4.01 -12.01
CA ASN A 90 0.92 5.00 -12.73
C ASN A 90 -0.56 4.60 -12.80
N THR A 91 -0.85 3.31 -13.01
CA THR A 91 -2.22 2.80 -13.00
C THR A 91 -2.84 2.92 -11.62
N LEU A 92 -2.14 2.51 -10.56
CA LEU A 92 -2.63 2.64 -9.18
C LEU A 92 -2.80 4.11 -8.77
N ALA A 93 -1.89 5.00 -9.17
CA ALA A 93 -2.00 6.43 -8.93
C ALA A 93 -3.23 7.04 -9.63
N ALA A 94 -3.54 6.59 -10.85
CA ALA A 94 -4.73 7.03 -11.57
C ALA A 94 -6.04 6.56 -10.90
N ILE A 95 -6.03 5.39 -10.26
CA ILE A 95 -7.18 4.89 -9.47
C ILE A 95 -7.29 5.71 -8.19
N ALA A 96 -6.19 5.90 -7.45
CA ALA A 96 -6.16 6.70 -6.23
C ALA A 96 -6.66 8.13 -6.46
N TYR A 97 -6.25 8.74 -7.58
CA TYR A 97 -6.73 10.07 -7.98
C TYR A 97 -8.25 10.11 -8.24
N LYS A 98 -8.81 9.09 -8.89
CA LYS A 98 -10.26 8.98 -9.13
C LYS A 98 -11.07 8.71 -7.86
N ASP A 99 -10.43 8.13 -6.86
CA ASP A 99 -10.99 7.88 -5.53
C ASP A 99 -10.80 9.09 -4.58
N ASP A 100 -10.46 10.27 -5.12
CA ASP A 100 -10.27 11.51 -4.36
C ASP A 100 -9.17 11.46 -3.29
N CYS A 101 -8.13 10.63 -3.47
CA CYS A 101 -6.96 10.64 -2.57
C CYS A 101 -6.14 11.94 -2.75
N ASP A 102 -5.82 12.60 -1.63
CA ASP A 102 -5.04 13.85 -1.63
C ASP A 102 -3.55 13.65 -1.98
N TYR A 103 -2.97 12.52 -1.56
CA TYR A 103 -1.55 12.21 -1.72
C TYR A 103 -1.38 10.76 -2.16
N PHE A 104 -0.33 10.49 -2.95
CA PHE A 104 0.03 9.16 -3.40
C PHE A 104 1.47 8.83 -3.04
N TYR A 105 1.69 7.63 -2.50
CA TYR A 105 3.01 7.12 -2.14
C TYR A 105 3.25 5.77 -2.84
N PRO A 106 4.13 5.69 -3.85
CA PRO A 106 4.46 4.42 -4.48
C PRO A 106 5.32 3.57 -3.52
N ALA A 107 4.96 2.30 -3.37
CA ALA A 107 5.68 1.35 -2.55
C ALA A 107 5.79 -0.02 -3.24
N ASN A 108 6.92 -0.69 -3.02
CA ASN A 108 7.03 -2.12 -3.25
C ASN A 108 6.56 -2.89 -1.99
N ASP A 109 6.23 -4.16 -2.16
CA ASP A 109 5.74 -5.03 -1.10
C ASP A 109 6.83 -5.49 -0.12
N ASP A 110 8.11 -5.34 -0.48
CA ASP A 110 9.27 -5.62 0.35
C ASP A 110 9.82 -4.38 1.09
N LEU A 111 9.20 -3.21 0.91
CA LEU A 111 9.60 -1.98 1.58
C LEU A 111 9.30 -2.03 3.08
N GLN A 112 10.24 -1.55 3.89
CA GLN A 112 10.07 -1.41 5.34
C GLN A 112 10.07 0.06 5.78
N LEU A 113 8.93 0.53 6.31
CA LEU A 113 8.80 1.85 6.94
C LEU A 113 9.29 1.78 8.40
N ARG A 114 10.30 2.56 8.76
CA ARG A 114 10.95 2.48 10.09
C ARG A 114 10.61 3.62 11.03
N THR A 115 10.27 4.79 10.49
CA THR A 115 10.15 6.02 11.26
C THR A 115 8.70 6.51 11.26
N LYS A 116 8.12 6.73 12.45
CA LYS A 116 6.80 7.38 12.59
C LYS A 116 6.86 8.83 12.13
N GLY A 117 5.72 9.40 11.72
CA GLY A 117 5.64 10.81 11.30
C GLY A 117 6.05 11.07 9.85
N TRP A 118 6.32 10.02 9.08
CA TRP A 118 6.71 10.14 7.68
C TRP A 118 5.60 10.79 6.82
N THR A 119 4.33 10.46 7.10
CA THR A 119 3.17 11.01 6.38
C THR A 119 3.06 12.51 6.59
N SER A 120 3.02 12.95 7.86
CA SER A 120 2.98 14.36 8.22
C SER A 120 4.17 15.13 7.67
N THR A 121 5.37 14.54 7.72
CA THR A 121 6.59 15.17 7.20
C THR A 121 6.49 15.43 5.70
N ALA A 122 6.10 14.42 4.90
CA ALA A 122 5.93 14.62 3.46
C ALA A 122 4.83 15.64 3.13
N ILE A 123 3.68 15.55 3.79
CA ILE A 123 2.58 16.50 3.58
C ILE A 123 3.02 17.93 3.92
N GLN A 124 3.78 18.13 5.00
CA GLN A 124 4.29 19.44 5.37
C GLN A 124 5.27 20.00 4.33
N VAL A 125 6.17 19.17 3.79
CA VAL A 125 7.06 19.58 2.71
C VAL A 125 6.27 20.01 1.47
N LEU A 126 5.27 19.22 1.06
CA LEU A 126 4.43 19.57 -0.10
C LEU A 126 3.63 20.87 0.14
N LYS A 127 3.04 21.05 1.32
CA LYS A 127 2.29 22.27 1.68
C LYS A 127 3.17 23.52 1.75
N SER A 128 4.44 23.36 2.06
CA SER A 128 5.41 24.47 2.19
C SER A 128 6.19 24.75 0.90
N CYS A 129 5.85 24.09 -0.21
CA CYS A 129 6.51 24.31 -1.48
C CYS A 129 6.38 25.77 -1.93
N ALA A 130 7.54 26.41 -2.20
CA ALA A 130 7.62 27.83 -2.52
C ALA A 130 6.95 28.20 -3.86
N VAL A 131 6.80 27.22 -4.77
CA VAL A 131 6.16 27.43 -6.08
C VAL A 131 4.64 27.48 -5.91
N ALA A 132 4.07 26.50 -5.23
CA ALA A 132 2.65 26.43 -4.91
C ALA A 132 2.43 25.41 -3.78
N SER A 133 1.45 25.64 -2.93
CA SER A 133 1.05 24.67 -1.90
C SER A 133 0.63 23.34 -2.55
N ASN A 134 1.07 22.23 -1.96
CA ASN A 134 0.82 20.86 -2.43
C ASN A 134 1.40 20.55 -3.83
N PHE A 135 2.46 21.25 -4.25
CA PHE A 135 3.09 21.02 -5.54
C PHE A 135 4.44 20.32 -5.43
N GLY A 136 4.61 19.21 -6.14
CA GLY A 136 5.89 18.52 -6.30
C GLY A 136 5.90 17.08 -5.79
N ILE A 137 7.11 16.58 -5.50
CA ILE A 137 7.37 15.22 -5.04
C ILE A 137 8.28 15.32 -3.80
N VAL A 138 8.05 14.46 -2.81
CA VAL A 138 8.94 14.29 -1.65
C VAL A 138 9.68 12.98 -1.80
N ALA A 139 11.00 13.03 -1.61
CA ALA A 139 11.86 11.85 -1.53
C ALA A 139 12.33 11.67 -0.09
N PHE A 140 12.45 10.40 0.33
CA PHE A 140 12.90 9.98 1.66
C PHE A 140 14.25 9.27 1.58
#